data_AF-A0AAP0R5P5-F1
#
_entry.id   AF-A0AAP0R5P5-F1
#
_cell.length_a   1.000
_cell.length_b   1.000
_cell.length_c   1.000
_cell.angle_alpha   90.00
_cell.angle_beta   90.00
_cell.angle_gamma   90.00
#
_symmetry.space_group_name_H-M   'P 1'
#
loop_
_entity.id
_entity.type
_entity.pdbx_description
1 polymer ?
#
loop_
_entity_poly.entity_id
_entity_poly.type
_entity_poly.pdbx_seq_one_letter_code
_entity_poly.pdbx_strand_id
1 'polypeptide(L)'
;MLASLYQPPAMSLTYHNGALLEGNLPVSVLWYGKFSPAQKSIVADFFLSLQNVQQKGPESAQPVVSQWWNKIQGYMEKAGKIPTHIVFSDQISDENYSIGKSLKKTQISDLTKKANSKPGGLVLVLTAQDVAVEGFCMSGCGFHDSVITPHKSAFIWVGNSVTQCPGQCAWPFHQPIYGPQTAPLGAPNGDVGVDGMVVNIASL
;
A
#
# COMPACT_ATOMS: atom_id res chain seq x y z
N MET A 1 4.79 -31.25 -12.15
CA MET A 1 4.61 -30.02 -12.96
C MET A 1 5.91 -29.24 -12.89
N LEU A 2 6.51 -28.92 -14.03
CA LEU A 2 7.69 -28.07 -14.10
C LEU A 2 7.23 -26.62 -13.90
N ALA A 3 7.61 -25.99 -12.78
CA ALA A 3 7.47 -24.56 -12.60
C ALA A 3 8.47 -23.87 -13.54
N SER A 4 8.00 -23.39 -14.69
CA SER A 4 8.80 -22.53 -15.57
C SER A 4 8.96 -21.16 -14.90
N LEU A 5 10.18 -20.63 -14.89
CA LEU A 5 10.43 -19.25 -14.48
C LEU A 5 9.67 -18.33 -15.43
N TYR A 6 8.67 -17.62 -14.90
CA TYR A 6 7.92 -16.63 -15.66
C TYR A 6 8.87 -15.58 -16.22
N GLN A 7 8.98 -15.51 -17.55
CA GLN A 7 9.67 -14.43 -18.25
C GLN A 7 8.66 -13.32 -18.53
N PRO A 8 8.70 -12.19 -17.82
CA PRO A 8 7.77 -11.11 -18.08
C PRO A 8 8.04 -10.52 -19.48
N PRO A 9 6.99 -10.26 -20.26
CA PRO A 9 7.14 -9.59 -21.55
C PRO A 9 7.82 -8.22 -21.37
N ALA A 10 8.47 -7.75 -22.43
CA ALA A 10 9.07 -6.42 -22.45
C ALA A 10 8.02 -5.37 -22.07
N MET A 11 8.35 -4.54 -21.07
CA MET A 11 7.41 -3.55 -20.53
C MET A 11 7.00 -2.55 -21.61
N SER A 12 5.76 -2.67 -22.07
CA SER A 12 5.10 -1.80 -23.07
C SER A 12 4.08 -0.87 -22.39
N LEU A 13 4.49 -0.19 -21.32
CA LEU A 13 3.67 0.84 -20.68
C LEU A 13 3.97 2.19 -21.34
N THR A 14 2.96 2.76 -22.01
CA THR A 14 3.02 4.11 -22.55
C THR A 14 2.69 5.11 -21.45
N TYR A 15 3.56 6.08 -21.22
CA TYR A 15 3.29 7.17 -20.31
C TYR A 15 2.45 8.25 -20.98
N HIS A 16 1.34 8.64 -20.34
CA HIS A 16 0.37 9.60 -20.88
C HIS A 16 0.47 11.00 -20.24
N ASN A 17 1.65 11.39 -19.77
CA ASN A 17 1.94 12.73 -19.22
C ASN A 17 1.16 13.12 -17.95
N GLY A 18 0.61 12.15 -17.21
CA GLY A 18 -0.01 12.38 -15.90
C GLY A 18 1.02 12.62 -14.80
N ALA A 19 0.65 13.27 -13.70
CA ALA A 19 1.57 13.48 -12.58
C ALA A 19 2.07 12.15 -11.99
N LEU A 20 3.37 12.06 -11.71
CA LEU A 20 4.00 10.91 -11.05
C LEU A 20 4.67 11.38 -9.75
N LEU A 21 4.70 10.51 -8.75
CA LEU A 21 5.48 10.74 -7.53
C LEU A 21 6.94 10.42 -7.85
N GLU A 22 7.81 11.44 -7.85
CA GLU A 22 9.18 11.34 -8.32
C GLU A 22 10.20 11.83 -7.28
N GLY A 23 11.43 11.31 -7.35
CA GLY A 23 12.51 11.63 -6.40
C GLY A 23 12.30 11.02 -5.01
N ASN A 24 12.84 11.67 -3.99
CA ASN A 24 12.72 11.20 -2.60
C ASN A 24 11.30 11.43 -2.09
N LEU A 25 10.51 10.36 -1.98
CA LEU A 25 9.12 10.37 -1.54
C LEU A 25 9.03 10.00 -0.06
N PRO A 26 8.87 10.97 0.87
CA PRO A 26 8.60 10.65 2.26
C PRO A 26 7.20 10.06 2.39
N VAL A 27 7.11 8.89 3.05
CA VAL A 27 5.85 8.21 3.36
C VAL A 27 5.62 8.27 4.86
N SER A 28 4.51 8.89 5.27
CA SER A 28 4.08 8.95 6.67
C SER A 28 2.82 8.11 6.87
N VAL A 29 2.72 7.40 7.99
CA VAL A 29 1.57 6.52 8.29
C VAL A 29 0.76 7.08 9.44
N LEU A 30 -0.56 7.16 9.26
CA LEU A 30 -1.54 7.38 10.32
C LEU A 30 -2.29 6.07 10.58
N TRP A 31 -2.07 5.50 11.77
CA TRP A 31 -2.77 4.33 12.28
C TRP A 31 -4.03 4.76 13.02
N TYR A 32 -5.21 4.59 12.42
CA TYR A 32 -6.49 4.97 13.01
C TYR A 32 -7.19 3.76 13.63
N GLY A 33 -7.25 3.72 14.96
CA GLY A 33 -7.70 2.58 15.75
C GLY A 33 -6.55 1.71 16.25
N LYS A 34 -6.90 0.54 16.80
CA LYS A 34 -5.94 -0.34 17.47
C LYS A 34 -5.26 -1.30 16.49
N PHE A 35 -3.95 -1.12 16.33
CA PHE A 35 -3.06 -2.03 15.61
C PHE A 35 -2.01 -2.59 16.58
N SER A 36 -1.81 -3.90 16.57
CA SER A 36 -0.75 -4.52 17.38
C SER A 36 0.65 -4.12 16.85
N PRO A 37 1.71 -4.20 17.68
CA PRO A 37 3.07 -4.00 17.20
C PRO A 37 3.45 -4.91 16.02
N ALA A 38 2.98 -6.17 16.03
CA ALA A 38 3.20 -7.11 14.93
C ALA A 38 2.53 -6.64 13.63
N GLN A 39 1.30 -6.13 13.72
CA GLN A 39 0.58 -5.56 12.57
C GLN A 39 1.28 -4.34 11.99
N LYS A 40 1.78 -3.44 12.86
CA LYS A 40 2.55 -2.27 12.41
C LYS A 40 3.87 -2.69 11.72
N SER A 41 4.53 -3.74 12.23
CA SER A 41 5.77 -4.28 11.63
C SER A 41 5.56 -4.76 10.21
N ILE A 42 4.48 -5.49 9.93
CA ILE A 42 4.20 -6.03 8.58
C ILE A 42 4.21 -4.92 7.51
N VAL A 43 3.53 -3.80 7.79
CA VAL A 43 3.48 -2.65 6.86
C VAL A 43 4.83 -1.93 6.79
N ALA A 44 5.52 -1.76 7.94
CA ALA A 44 6.83 -1.14 7.97
C ALA A 44 7.85 -1.96 7.16
N ASP A 45 7.87 -3.29 7.33
CA ASP A 45 8.74 -4.22 6.61
C ASP A 45 8.44 -4.21 5.10
N PHE A 46 7.17 -4.07 4.71
CA PHE A 46 6.80 -3.84 3.32
C PHE A 46 7.49 -2.57 2.77
N PHE A 47 7.37 -1.41 3.43
CA PHE A 47 8.02 -0.18 2.97
C PHE A 47 9.54 -0.24 2.99
N LEU A 48 10.14 -0.92 3.97
CA LEU A 48 11.59 -1.15 4.02
C LEU A 48 12.06 -2.03 2.85
N SER A 49 11.23 -2.99 2.40
CA SER A 49 11.53 -3.77 1.19
C SER A 49 11.58 -2.93 -0.09
N LEU A 50 10.86 -1.79 -0.11
CA LEU A 50 10.87 -0.81 -1.22
C LEU A 50 12.11 0.09 -1.21
N GLN A 51 12.74 0.27 -0.04
CA GLN A 51 13.94 1.11 0.10
C GLN A 51 15.19 0.41 -0.42
N ASN A 52 15.28 -0.91 -0.21
CA ASN A 52 16.46 -1.72 -0.52
C ASN A 52 16.64 -2.04 -2.02
N VAL A 53 15.91 -1.36 -2.90
CA VAL A 53 15.94 -1.57 -4.36
C VAL A 53 17.29 -1.16 -4.98
N GLN A 54 18.05 -0.31 -4.30
CA GLN A 54 19.37 0.16 -4.76
C GLN A 54 20.53 -0.83 -4.52
N GLN A 55 20.35 -1.90 -3.73
CA GLN A 55 21.40 -2.90 -3.58
C GLN A 55 21.37 -3.87 -4.77
N LYS A 56 22.34 -3.73 -5.68
CA LYS A 56 22.73 -4.81 -6.60
C LYS A 56 23.21 -6.00 -5.76
N GLY A 57 22.26 -6.83 -5.33
CA GLY A 57 22.57 -8.14 -4.78
C GLY A 57 23.26 -9.00 -5.85
N PRO A 58 24.00 -10.05 -5.44
CA PRO A 58 24.56 -11.00 -6.41
C PRO A 58 23.44 -11.53 -7.31
N GLU A 59 23.76 -11.80 -8.58
CA GLU A 59 22.87 -12.47 -9.54
C GLU A 59 22.55 -13.88 -9.01
N SER A 60 21.62 -13.97 -8.07
CA SER A 60 21.06 -15.23 -7.61
C SER A 60 19.95 -15.61 -8.58
N ALA A 61 19.86 -16.89 -8.92
CA ALA A 61 18.79 -17.45 -9.75
C ALA A 61 17.39 -17.35 -9.10
N GLN A 62 17.30 -16.87 -7.85
CA GLN A 62 16.05 -16.70 -7.13
C GLN A 62 15.50 -15.27 -7.33
N PRO A 63 14.19 -15.13 -7.63
CA PRO A 63 13.58 -13.82 -7.73
C PRO A 63 13.63 -13.12 -6.37
N VAL A 64 14.23 -11.94 -6.33
CA VAL A 64 14.22 -11.07 -5.14
C VAL A 64 13.27 -9.90 -5.37
N VAL A 65 12.58 -9.46 -4.32
CA VAL A 65 11.60 -8.36 -4.36
C VAL A 65 12.21 -7.09 -4.99
N SER A 66 13.48 -6.81 -4.72
CA SER A 66 14.22 -5.69 -5.32
C SER A 66 14.32 -5.75 -6.84
N GLN A 67 14.43 -6.94 -7.46
CA GLN A 67 14.43 -7.07 -8.92
C GLN A 67 13.08 -6.71 -9.54
N TRP A 68 11.98 -6.98 -8.85
CA TRP A 68 10.66 -6.56 -9.32
C TRP A 68 10.51 -5.03 -9.25
N TRP A 69 10.93 -4.42 -8.15
CA TRP A 69 10.91 -2.96 -8.02
C TRP A 69 11.84 -2.24 -8.99
N ASN A 70 12.99 -2.81 -9.33
CA ASN A 70 13.87 -2.28 -10.38
C ASN A 70 13.14 -2.18 -11.73
N LYS A 71 12.20 -3.08 -12.03
CA LYS A 71 11.38 -2.97 -13.25
C LYS A 71 10.44 -1.78 -13.21
N ILE A 72 9.85 -1.47 -12.05
CA ILE A 72 8.99 -0.29 -11.88
C ILE A 72 9.80 1.00 -12.04
N GLN A 73 11.05 1.05 -11.56
CA GLN A 73 11.94 2.20 -11.83
C GLN A 73 12.19 2.41 -13.33
N GLY A 74 12.30 1.33 -14.10
CA GLY A 74 12.40 1.41 -15.56
C GLY A 74 11.20 2.08 -16.25
N TYR A 75 10.02 2.11 -15.62
CA TYR A 75 8.89 2.91 -16.11
C TYR A 75 9.14 4.41 -15.94
N MET A 76 9.66 4.84 -14.77
CA MET A 76 10.00 6.25 -14.52
C MET A 76 11.05 6.75 -15.51
N GLU A 77 12.08 5.94 -15.77
CA GLU A 77 13.12 6.26 -16.76
C GLU A 77 12.55 6.42 -18.17
N LYS A 78 11.69 5.48 -18.62
CA LYS A 78 11.02 5.57 -19.92
C LYS A 78 10.07 6.77 -20.03
N ALA A 79 9.49 7.19 -18.92
CA ALA A 79 8.66 8.40 -18.83
C ALA A 79 9.50 9.71 -18.80
N GLY A 80 10.83 9.61 -18.77
CA GLY A 80 11.73 10.77 -18.63
C GLY A 80 11.62 11.44 -17.26
N LYS A 81 11.24 10.69 -16.23
CA LYS A 81 11.01 11.15 -14.85
C LYS A 81 12.10 10.67 -13.90
N ILE A 82 12.20 11.33 -12.75
CA ILE A 82 13.18 10.94 -11.72
C ILE A 82 12.67 9.66 -11.04
N PRO A 83 13.50 8.60 -10.96
CA PRO A 83 13.18 7.40 -10.16
C PRO A 83 12.68 7.73 -8.76
N THR A 84 11.68 6.99 -8.28
CA THR A 84 11.06 7.25 -6.98
C THR A 84 11.81 6.50 -5.88
N HIS A 85 12.30 7.22 -4.89
CA HIS A 85 12.95 6.64 -3.72
C HIS A 85 12.06 6.85 -2.51
N ILE A 86 11.42 5.77 -2.05
CA ILE A 86 10.55 5.81 -0.89
C ILE A 86 11.40 6.02 0.37
N VAL A 87 10.98 6.92 1.24
CA VAL A 87 11.60 7.17 2.54
C VAL A 87 10.52 7.05 3.60
N PHE A 88 10.56 5.97 4.38
CA PHE A 88 9.60 5.78 5.47
C PHE A 88 9.93 6.76 6.60
N SER A 89 9.06 7.76 6.83
CA SER A 89 9.40 8.93 7.64
C SER A 89 8.81 8.86 9.05
N ASP A 90 7.50 8.98 9.16
CA ASP A 90 6.81 9.28 10.41
C ASP A 90 5.61 8.36 10.58
N GLN A 91 5.32 8.01 11.84
CA GLN A 91 4.18 7.18 12.19
C GLN A 91 3.43 7.82 13.35
N ILE A 92 2.11 7.96 13.20
CA ILE A 92 1.21 8.50 14.23
C ILE A 92 0.12 7.48 14.48
N SER A 93 -0.23 7.28 15.75
CA SER A 93 -1.32 6.38 16.15
C SER A 93 -2.44 7.17 16.82
N ASP A 94 -3.67 6.93 16.37
CA ASP A 94 -4.91 7.44 16.93
C ASP A 94 -5.75 6.25 17.43
N GLU A 95 -5.33 5.67 18.55
CA GLU A 95 -5.96 4.47 19.13
C GLU A 95 -7.29 4.77 19.84
N ASN A 96 -7.59 6.06 20.06
CA ASN A 96 -8.80 6.53 20.71
C ASN A 96 -9.94 6.81 19.73
N TYR A 97 -9.72 6.61 18.43
CA TYR A 97 -10.71 6.87 17.39
C TYR A 97 -11.23 8.31 17.46
N SER A 98 -10.34 9.30 17.36
CA SER A 98 -10.63 10.71 17.67
C SER A 98 -11.85 11.33 16.97
N ILE A 99 -12.32 10.75 15.86
CA ILE A 99 -13.50 11.19 15.11
C ILE A 99 -14.56 10.08 14.94
N GLY A 100 -14.52 9.04 15.79
CA GLY A 100 -15.46 7.91 15.79
C GLY A 100 -15.02 6.71 14.95
N LYS A 101 -15.83 5.65 14.93
CA LYS A 101 -15.55 4.40 14.19
C LYS A 101 -16.28 4.28 12.85
N SER A 102 -17.08 5.28 12.49
CA SER A 102 -17.80 5.33 11.22
C SER A 102 -17.40 6.60 10.49
N LEU A 103 -16.60 6.47 9.43
CA LEU A 103 -15.96 7.57 8.74
C LEU A 103 -16.49 7.74 7.32
N LYS A 104 -16.67 9.00 6.91
CA LYS A 104 -16.88 9.39 5.52
C LYS A 104 -15.54 9.54 4.79
N LYS A 105 -15.54 9.47 3.46
CA LYS A 105 -14.32 9.70 2.66
C LYS A 105 -13.68 11.07 2.94
N THR A 106 -14.49 12.10 3.12
CA THR A 106 -13.99 13.45 3.47
C THR A 106 -13.27 13.49 4.81
N GLN A 107 -13.71 12.69 5.78
CA GLN A 107 -13.04 12.58 7.09
C GLN A 107 -11.70 11.87 6.98
N ILE A 108 -11.53 10.92 6.05
CA ILE A 108 -10.22 10.34 5.73
C ILE A 108 -9.28 11.42 5.22
N SER A 109 -9.73 12.26 4.28
CA SER A 109 -8.93 13.39 3.78
C SER A 109 -8.54 14.35 4.92
N ASP A 110 -9.42 14.60 5.89
CA ASP A 110 -9.09 15.42 7.06
C ASP A 110 -8.08 14.76 8.00
N LEU A 111 -8.13 13.42 8.17
CA LEU A 111 -7.13 12.69 8.95
C LEU A 111 -5.71 12.86 8.36
N THR A 112 -5.57 13.01 7.03
CA THR A 112 -4.25 13.21 6.41
C THR A 112 -3.54 14.46 6.94
N LYS A 113 -4.29 15.50 7.33
CA LYS A 113 -3.75 16.76 7.86
C LYS A 113 -3.14 16.58 9.26
N LYS A 114 -3.52 15.50 9.97
CA LYS A 114 -2.93 15.12 11.26
C LYS A 114 -1.65 14.32 11.11
N ALA A 115 -1.41 13.75 9.92
CA ALA A 115 -0.14 13.11 9.63
C ALA A 115 0.93 14.20 9.49
N ASN A 116 2.02 14.13 10.26
CA ASN A 116 3.14 15.07 10.19
C ASN A 116 3.99 14.87 8.93
N SER A 117 3.36 14.80 7.75
CA SER A 117 4.05 14.54 6.49
C SER A 117 4.90 15.73 6.07
N LYS A 118 6.07 15.41 5.54
CA LYS A 118 6.93 16.38 4.87
C LYS A 118 6.25 16.93 3.61
N PRO A 119 6.57 18.18 3.19
CA PRO A 119 6.16 18.74 1.91
C PRO A 119 6.36 17.78 0.72
N GLY A 120 5.32 17.61 -0.11
CA GLY A 120 5.37 16.71 -1.27
C GLY A 120 5.39 15.22 -0.93
N GLY A 121 5.13 14.87 0.34
CA GLY A 121 5.05 13.49 0.81
C GLY A 121 3.74 12.78 0.50
N LEU A 122 3.76 11.48 0.75
CA LEU A 122 2.61 10.60 0.71
C LEU A 122 2.15 10.28 2.13
N VAL A 123 0.88 10.50 2.42
CA VAL A 123 0.26 10.06 3.68
C VAL A 123 -0.48 8.76 3.46
N LEU A 124 -0.19 7.73 4.27
CA LEU A 124 -0.93 6.50 4.31
C LEU A 124 -1.84 6.47 5.54
N VAL A 125 -3.16 6.51 5.35
CA VAL A 125 -4.16 6.39 6.41
C VAL A 125 -4.63 4.94 6.48
N LEU A 126 -4.35 4.26 7.60
CA LEU A 126 -4.70 2.87 7.80
C LEU A 126 -5.74 2.74 8.91
N THR A 127 -6.92 2.19 8.60
CA THR A 127 -7.99 2.03 9.58
C THR A 127 -8.06 0.60 10.11
N ALA A 128 -8.19 0.45 11.43
CA ALA A 128 -8.27 -0.84 12.11
C ALA A 128 -9.54 -1.62 11.70
N GLN A 129 -9.55 -2.93 12.00
CA GLN A 129 -10.61 -3.86 11.62
C GLN A 129 -12.01 -3.47 12.13
N ASP A 130 -12.09 -2.68 13.19
CA ASP A 130 -13.34 -2.26 13.82
C ASP A 130 -13.79 -0.86 13.40
N VAL A 131 -13.24 -0.33 12.30
CA VAL A 131 -13.61 0.97 11.72
C VAL A 131 -14.34 0.75 10.40
N ALA A 132 -15.54 1.30 10.29
CA ALA A 132 -16.32 1.36 9.07
C ALA A 132 -15.99 2.65 8.31
N VAL A 133 -15.71 2.53 7.01
CA VAL A 133 -15.48 3.68 6.13
C VAL A 133 -16.46 3.62 4.96
N GLU A 134 -16.97 4.78 4.56
CA GLU A 134 -17.89 4.93 3.44
C GLU A 134 -17.37 4.26 2.15
N GLY A 135 -18.12 3.27 1.67
CA GLY A 135 -17.79 2.51 0.47
C GLY A 135 -16.76 1.39 0.68
N PHE A 136 -16.24 1.19 1.88
CA PHE A 136 -15.37 0.05 2.19
C PHE A 136 -16.12 -1.27 1.93
N CYS A 137 -15.44 -2.25 1.35
CA CYS A 137 -16.01 -3.56 0.97
C CYS A 137 -17.08 -3.52 -0.13
N MET A 138 -17.47 -2.34 -0.63
CA MET A 138 -18.49 -2.21 -1.67
C MET A 138 -17.92 -1.58 -2.93
N SER A 139 -17.25 -0.43 -2.76
CA SER A 139 -16.63 0.32 -3.85
C SER A 139 -15.13 0.08 -3.96
N GLY A 140 -14.52 -0.50 -2.92
CA GLY A 140 -13.09 -0.80 -2.88
C GLY A 140 -12.61 -1.15 -1.48
N CYS A 141 -11.33 -1.52 -1.42
CA CYS A 141 -10.62 -1.88 -0.19
C CYS A 141 -9.73 -0.74 0.33
N GLY A 142 -9.66 0.34 -0.46
CA GLY A 142 -8.87 1.53 -0.26
C GLY A 142 -9.15 2.53 -1.38
N PHE A 143 -8.57 3.72 -1.30
CA PHE A 143 -8.53 4.69 -2.39
C PHE A 143 -7.32 5.61 -2.23
N HIS A 144 -6.87 6.25 -3.31
CA HIS A 144 -5.94 7.38 -3.24
C HIS A 144 -6.66 8.67 -3.63
N ASP A 145 -6.17 9.80 -3.13
CA ASP A 145 -6.58 11.12 -3.57
C ASP A 145 -5.46 12.13 -3.24
N SER A 146 -5.66 13.41 -3.55
CA SER A 146 -4.74 14.49 -3.26
C SER A 146 -5.38 15.52 -2.34
N VAL A 147 -4.57 16.09 -1.46
CA VAL A 147 -4.97 17.24 -0.64
C VAL A 147 -4.27 18.49 -1.16
N ILE A 148 -5.07 19.53 -1.40
CA ILE A 148 -4.57 20.85 -1.78
C ILE A 148 -3.81 21.43 -0.59
N THR A 149 -2.50 21.25 -0.63
CA THR A 149 -1.52 21.86 0.27
C THR A 149 -0.60 22.73 -0.58
N PRO A 150 0.14 23.69 0.00
CA PRO A 150 1.11 24.51 -0.74
C PRO A 150 2.10 23.69 -1.58
N HIS A 151 2.30 22.41 -1.23
CA HIS A 151 3.22 21.50 -1.88
C HIS A 151 2.56 20.34 -2.62
N LYS A 152 1.21 20.32 -2.77
CA LYS A 152 0.40 19.22 -3.36
C LYS A 152 0.82 17.84 -2.83
N SER A 153 0.11 17.36 -1.81
CA SER A 153 0.43 16.07 -1.18
C SER A 153 -0.61 15.02 -1.60
N ALA A 154 -0.16 13.81 -1.85
CA ALA A 154 -1.02 12.66 -2.12
C ALA A 154 -1.29 11.90 -0.82
N PHE A 155 -2.40 11.18 -0.78
CA PHE A 155 -2.64 10.21 0.27
C PHE A 155 -3.29 8.95 -0.26
N ILE A 156 -3.07 7.87 0.46
CA ILE A 156 -3.75 6.59 0.27
C ILE A 156 -4.47 6.28 1.57
N TRP A 157 -5.68 5.73 1.46
CA TRP A 157 -6.35 5.05 2.55
C TRP A 157 -6.57 3.58 2.22
N VAL A 158 -6.35 2.71 3.21
CA VAL A 158 -6.67 1.28 3.15
C VAL A 158 -7.28 0.84 4.47
N GLY A 159 -8.36 0.07 4.41
CA GLY A 159 -9.02 -0.50 5.59
C GLY A 159 -8.62 -1.95 5.85
N ASN A 160 -8.49 -2.32 7.13
CA ASN A 160 -8.37 -3.73 7.52
C ASN A 160 -9.71 -4.45 7.32
N SER A 161 -9.74 -5.37 6.37
CA SER A 161 -10.98 -6.03 5.93
C SER A 161 -11.35 -7.29 6.71
N VAL A 162 -10.50 -7.73 7.65
CA VAL A 162 -10.59 -9.08 8.24
C VAL A 162 -11.94 -9.42 8.88
N THR A 163 -12.63 -8.42 9.43
CA THR A 163 -13.96 -8.55 10.07
C THR A 163 -15.13 -8.18 9.17
N GLN A 164 -14.89 -7.52 8.03
CA GLN A 164 -15.94 -6.92 7.20
C GLN A 164 -16.08 -7.63 5.85
N CYS A 165 -14.98 -7.87 5.14
CA CYS A 165 -14.98 -8.47 3.81
C CYS A 165 -13.64 -9.13 3.42
N PRO A 166 -13.12 -10.07 4.22
CA PRO A 166 -11.82 -10.67 3.94
C PRO A 166 -11.79 -11.39 2.59
N GLY A 167 -12.90 -12.00 2.17
CA GLY A 167 -13.04 -12.64 0.85
C GLY A 167 -13.09 -11.69 -0.34
N GLN A 168 -13.02 -10.37 -0.14
CA GLN A 168 -12.92 -9.40 -1.24
C GLN A 168 -11.58 -8.67 -1.19
N CYS A 169 -11.16 -8.24 -0.01
CA CYS A 169 -10.03 -7.34 0.17
C CYS A 169 -8.75 -8.02 0.66
N ALA A 170 -8.79 -9.32 0.98
CA ALA A 170 -7.63 -10.09 1.40
C ALA A 170 -7.39 -11.33 0.51
N TRP A 171 -7.94 -11.38 -0.71
CA TRP A 171 -7.55 -12.39 -1.69
C TRP A 171 -6.08 -12.18 -2.11
N PRO A 172 -5.24 -13.23 -2.20
CA PRO A 172 -5.54 -14.66 -2.12
C PRO A 172 -5.35 -15.32 -0.74
N PHE A 173 -5.28 -14.53 0.34
CA PHE A 173 -5.04 -15.01 1.70
C PHE A 173 -6.32 -15.44 2.43
N HIS A 174 -7.47 -15.04 1.92
CA HIS A 174 -8.79 -15.51 2.34
C HIS A 174 -9.60 -16.02 1.16
N GLN A 175 -10.50 -16.97 1.39
CA GLN A 175 -11.37 -17.53 0.35
C GLN A 175 -12.28 -16.44 -0.21
N PRO A 176 -12.41 -16.32 -1.54
CA PRO A 176 -13.14 -15.23 -2.16
C PRO A 176 -14.62 -15.55 -2.21
N ILE A 177 -15.46 -14.51 -2.11
CA ILE A 177 -16.93 -14.68 -2.15
C ILE A 177 -17.39 -15.18 -3.54
N TYR A 178 -16.68 -14.76 -4.59
CA TYR A 178 -16.94 -15.14 -5.98
C TYR A 178 -15.63 -15.49 -6.70
N GLY A 179 -15.72 -16.25 -7.80
CA GLY A 179 -14.54 -16.69 -8.57
C GLY A 179 -13.99 -18.05 -8.11
N PRO A 180 -12.74 -18.39 -8.51
CA PRO A 180 -12.14 -19.69 -8.21
C PRO A 180 -12.12 -19.99 -6.71
N GLN A 181 -12.81 -21.06 -6.30
CA GLN A 181 -12.92 -21.50 -4.91
C GLN A 181 -11.74 -22.36 -4.47
N THR A 182 -10.55 -22.08 -5.00
CA THR A 182 -9.31 -22.77 -4.57
C THR A 182 -8.99 -22.41 -3.13
N ALA A 183 -8.36 -23.33 -2.41
CA ALA A 183 -7.90 -23.07 -1.06
C ALA A 183 -7.03 -21.80 -1.01
N PRO A 184 -7.21 -20.92 0.00
CA PRO A 184 -6.39 -19.72 0.14
C PRO A 184 -4.91 -20.06 0.24
N LEU A 185 -4.04 -19.19 -0.28
CA LEU A 185 -2.60 -19.41 -0.28
C LEU A 185 -1.96 -19.24 1.10
N GLY A 186 -2.75 -18.84 2.11
CA GLY A 186 -2.27 -18.46 3.43
C GLY A 186 -1.63 -17.07 3.43
N ALA A 187 -1.88 -16.32 4.50
CA ALA A 187 -1.28 -15.02 4.76
C ALA A 187 0.23 -15.18 5.02
N PRO A 188 1.14 -14.53 4.27
CA PRO A 188 2.59 -14.67 4.44
C PRO A 188 3.08 -14.35 5.86
N ASN A 189 2.43 -13.41 6.54
CA ASN A 189 2.74 -13.02 7.92
C ASN A 189 1.79 -13.64 8.95
N GLY A 190 0.88 -14.51 8.51
CA GLY A 190 -0.17 -15.09 9.35
C GLY A 190 -1.29 -14.14 9.75
N ASP A 191 -1.28 -12.89 9.29
CA ASP A 191 -2.35 -11.90 9.52
C ASP A 191 -3.05 -11.59 8.20
N VAL A 192 -4.18 -12.26 7.96
CA VAL A 192 -5.00 -12.09 6.74
C VAL A 192 -5.42 -10.64 6.52
N GLY A 193 -5.74 -9.91 7.60
CA GLY A 193 -6.20 -8.54 7.51
C GLY A 193 -5.12 -7.62 6.99
N VAL A 194 -3.96 -7.63 7.64
CA VAL A 194 -2.85 -6.73 7.31
C VAL A 194 -2.13 -7.15 6.03
N ASP A 195 -2.01 -8.45 5.74
CA ASP A 195 -1.47 -8.91 4.46
C ASP A 195 -2.38 -8.49 3.30
N GLY A 196 -3.70 -8.56 3.49
CA GLY A 196 -4.66 -7.97 2.56
C GLY A 196 -4.46 -6.46 2.39
N MET A 197 -4.20 -5.72 3.48
CA MET A 197 -3.90 -4.30 3.38
C MET A 197 -2.65 -4.03 2.55
N VAL A 198 -1.56 -4.80 2.74
CA VAL A 198 -0.32 -4.65 1.96
C VAL A 198 -0.57 -4.82 0.45
N VAL A 199 -1.39 -5.78 0.05
CA VAL A 199 -1.78 -5.96 -1.36
C VAL A 199 -2.48 -4.71 -1.90
N ASN A 200 -3.41 -4.15 -1.13
CA ASN A 200 -4.15 -2.96 -1.54
C ASN A 200 -3.27 -1.71 -1.56
N ILE A 201 -2.36 -1.55 -0.61
CA ILE A 201 -1.36 -0.46 -0.58
C ILE A 201 -0.50 -0.51 -1.86
N ALA A 202 -0.03 -1.69 -2.25
CA ALA A 202 0.81 -1.85 -3.43
C ALA A 202 0.07 -1.60 -4.76
N SER A 203 -1.26 -1.63 -4.76
CA SER A 203 -2.10 -1.47 -5.95
C SER A 203 -2.62 -0.05 -6.18
N LEU A 204 -2.52 0.83 -5.17
CA LEU A 204 -3.06 2.19 -5.16
C LEU A 204 -2.00 3.26 -5.43
#